data_AF-W8KTA2-F1
#
_entry.id   AF-W8KTA2-F1
#
_cell.length_a   1.000
_cell.length_b   1.000
_cell.length_c   1.000
_cell.angle_alpha   90.00
_cell.angle_beta   90.00
_cell.angle_gamma   90.00
#
_symmetry.space_group_name_H-M   'P 1'
#
loop_
_entity.id
_entity.type
_entity.pdbx_description
1 polymer ?
#
loop_
_entity_poly.entity_id
_entity_poly.type
_entity_poly.pdbx_seq_one_letter_code
_entity_poly.pdbx_strand_id
1 'polypeptide(L)' 'MYAYDAYFLRCAQELSCPLLTLDRRMKQVATELGIRLLE' A
#
# COMPACT_ATOMS: atom_id res chain seq x y z
N MET A 1 -3.91 -9.62 6.58
CA MET A 1 -4.22 -8.65 5.52
C MET A 1 -5.66 -8.87 5.19
N TYR A 2 -6.51 -7.92 5.59
CA TYR A 2 -7.93 -8.00 5.32
C TYR A 2 -8.17 -7.69 3.84
N ALA A 3 -9.33 -8.09 3.30
CA ALA A 3 -9.68 -7.84 1.90
C ALA A 3 -9.58 -6.35 1.52
N TYR A 4 -9.83 -5.47 2.51
CA TYR A 4 -9.71 -4.02 2.37
C TYR A 4 -8.27 -3.55 2.11
N ASP A 5 -7.28 -4.07 2.84
CA ASP A 5 -5.87 -3.66 2.70
C ASP A 5 -5.35 -3.96 1.29
N ALA A 6 -5.72 -5.13 0.75
CA ALA A 6 -5.36 -5.54 -0.60
C ALA A 6 -6.03 -4.67 -1.66
N TYR A 7 -7.30 -4.28 -1.46
CA TYR A 7 -7.99 -3.35 -2.34
C TYR A 7 -7.33 -1.97 -2.35
N PHE A 8 -6.92 -1.46 -1.18
CA PHE A 8 -6.22 -0.19 -1.07
C PHE A 8 -4.86 -0.19 -1.78
N LEU A 9 -4.09 -1.26 -1.62
CA LEU A 9 -2.82 -1.45 -2.33
C LEU A 9 -3.04 -1.52 -3.85
N ARG A 10 -4.09 -2.23 -4.29
CA ARG A 10 -4.48 -2.29 -5.70
C ARG A 10 -4.77 -0.89 -6.23
N CYS A 11 -5.59 -0.10 -5.54
CA CYS A 11 -5.88 1.27 -5.95
C CYS A 11 -4.62 2.13 -6.00
N ALA A 12 -3.74 2.03 -5.00
CA ALA A 12 -2.50 2.80 -4.97
C ALA A 12 -1.56 2.44 -6.14
N GLN A 13 -1.52 1.17 -6.50
CA GLN A 13 -0.74 0.69 -7.64
C GLN A 13 -1.31 1.16 -8.98
N GLU A 14 -2.60 0.97 -9.23
CA GLU A 14 -3.26 1.32 -10.50
C GLU A 14 -3.27 2.85 -10.72
N LEU A 15 -3.41 3.63 -9.64
CA LEU A 15 -3.41 5.09 -9.69
C LEU A 15 -2.01 5.70 -9.56
N SER A 16 -0.96 4.88 -9.41
CA SER A 16 0.42 5.33 -9.15
C SER A 16 0.52 6.36 -8.02
N CYS A 17 -0.32 6.21 -6.99
CA CYS A 17 -0.38 7.13 -5.88
C CYS A 17 0.36 6.58 -4.65
N PRO A 18 0.94 7.45 -3.81
CA PRO A 18 1.65 7.00 -2.64
C PRO A 18 0.68 6.56 -1.54
N LEU A 19 1.07 5.56 -0.75
CA LEU A 19 0.28 4.98 0.33
C LEU A 19 0.73 5.55 1.69
N LEU A 20 -0.22 6.11 2.45
CA LEU A 20 -0.06 6.46 3.85
C LEU A 20 -0.71 5.38 4.71
N THR A 21 0.06 4.76 5.60
CA THR A 21 -0.46 3.78 6.56
C THR A 21 0.43 3.70 7.79
N LEU A 22 -0.14 3.40 8.95
CA LEU A 22 0.61 3.11 10.18
C LEU A 22 0.86 1.60 10.35
N ASP A 23 0.22 0.76 9.53
CA ASP A 23 0.36 -0.69 9.59
C ASP A 23 1.72 -1.12 9.00
N ARG A 24 2.56 -1.75 9.82
CA ARG A 24 3.91 -2.16 9.45
C ARG A 24 3.91 -3.23 8.35
N ARG A 25 2.94 -4.15 8.36
CA ARG A 25 2.82 -5.21 7.35
C ARG A 25 2.40 -4.61 6.01
N MET A 26 1.52 -3.63 6.03
CA MET A 26 1.05 -2.93 4.84
C MET A 26 2.16 -2.07 4.21
N LYS A 27 3.04 -1.47 5.03
CA LYS A 27 4.27 -0.83 4.54
C LYS A 27 5.21 -1.81 3.82
N GLN A 28 5.40 -3.01 4.38
CA GLN A 28 6.24 -4.05 3.75
C GLN A 28 5.70 -4.45 2.38
N VAL A 29 4.41 -4.78 2.31
CA VAL A 29 3.77 -5.19 1.06
C VAL A 29 3.76 -4.05 0.04
N ALA A 30 3.50 -2.80 0.46
CA ALA A 30 3.59 -1.64 -0.43
C ALA A 30 5.00 -1.48 -1.04
N THR A 31 6.04 -1.71 -0.24
CA THR A 31 7.44 -1.67 -0.70
C THR A 31 7.73 -2.78 -1.70
N GLU A 32 7.28 -4.01 -1.44
CA GLU A 32 7.40 -5.15 -2.36
C GLU A 32 6.68 -4.90 -3.69
N LEU A 33 5.55 -4.19 -3.66
CA LEU A 33 4.77 -3.81 -4.83
C LEU A 33 5.30 -2.55 -5.54
N GLY A 34 6.36 -1.91 -5.04
CA GLY A 34 6.93 -0.68 -5.60
C GLY A 34 6.06 0.57 -5.40
N ILE A 35 5.10 0.52 -4.47
CA ILE A 35 4.24 1.65 -4.13
C ILE A 35 5.01 2.60 -3.19
N ARG A 36 5.05 3.89 -3.54
CA ARG A 36 5.70 4.91 -2.72
C ARG A 36 4.97 5.05 -1.38
N LEU A 37 5.71 5.09 -0.27
CA LEU A 37 5.13 5.36 1.05
C LEU A 37 5.25 6.84 1.41
N LEU A 38 4.24 7.38 2.09
CA LEU A 38 4.29 8.68 2.77
C LEU A 38 4.77 8.47 4.22
N GLU A 39 5.55 9.43 4.73
CA GLU A 39 6.09 9.42 6.10
C GLU A 39 5.01 9.63 7.16
#